data_AF-A0A1B7NVQ4-F1
#
_entry.id   AF-A0A1B7NVQ4-F1
#
_cell.length_a   1.000
_cell.length_b   1.000
_cell.length_c   1.000
_cell.angle_alpha   90.00
_cell.angle_beta   90.00
_cell.angle_gamma   90.00
#
_symmetry.space_group_name_H-M   'P 1'
#
loop_
_entity.id
_entity.type
_entity.pdbx_description
1 polymer ?
#
loop_
_entity_poly.entity_id
_entity_poly.type
_entity_poly.pdbx_seq_one_letter_code
_entity_poly.pdbx_strand_id
1 'polypeptide(L)'
;MTPASNILRRALLYVPGSSQRMLEKSRSLVADCIAYDLEDSVTPHKKAEARTLIRNIIDQPMPSGIKERAVRINSVCSGLALADLTEVVRQTRSSCRP
;
A
#
# COMPACT_ATOMS: atom_id res chain seq x y z
N MET A 1 -4.49 -17.44 -18.45
CA MET A 1 -4.59 -17.17 -17.00
C MET A 1 -3.26 -17.55 -16.37
N THR A 2 -2.47 -16.58 -15.93
CA THR A 2 -1.21 -16.82 -15.22
C THR A 2 -1.54 -17.45 -13.86
N PRO A 3 -0.90 -18.56 -13.45
CA PRO A 3 -1.15 -19.14 -12.13
C PRO A 3 -0.78 -18.12 -11.05
N ALA A 4 -1.54 -18.11 -9.96
CA ALA A 4 -1.22 -17.26 -8.82
C ALA A 4 0.18 -17.60 -8.29
N SER A 5 0.99 -16.57 -8.03
CA SER A 5 2.30 -16.75 -7.42
C SER A 5 2.16 -17.30 -6.00
N ASN A 6 2.93 -18.36 -5.70
CA ASN A 6 2.92 -18.96 -4.37
C ASN A 6 3.82 -18.15 -3.42
N ILE A 7 3.30 -17.03 -2.92
CA ILE A 7 3.95 -16.17 -1.93
C ILE A 7 3.52 -16.64 -0.54
N LEU A 8 4.49 -16.95 0.32
CA LEU A 8 4.24 -17.26 1.72
C LEU A 8 3.68 -16.00 2.43
N ARG A 9 2.47 -16.11 3.00
CA ARG A 9 1.80 -15.06 3.78
C ARG A 9 1.56 -15.55 5.22
N ARG A 10 2.60 -15.83 5.98
CA ARG A 10 2.45 -16.35 7.36
C ARG A 10 1.87 -15.29 8.29
N ALA A 11 2.20 -14.02 8.03
CA ALA A 11 1.68 -12.88 8.76
C ALA A 11 1.45 -11.70 7.83
N LEU A 12 0.37 -10.95 8.10
CA LEU A 12 0.01 -9.72 7.41
C LEU A 12 0.14 -8.55 8.38
N LEU A 13 1.12 -7.67 8.16
CA LEU A 13 1.32 -6.49 9.01
C LEU A 13 0.49 -5.32 8.50
N TYR A 14 -0.51 -4.91 9.28
CA TYR A 14 -1.28 -3.70 8.99
C TYR A 14 -0.53 -2.44 9.45
N VAL A 15 -0.46 -1.45 8.57
CA VAL A 15 0.19 -0.15 8.83
C VAL A 15 -0.78 0.97 8.45
N PRO A 16 -1.18 1.85 9.39
CA PRO A 16 -2.07 2.97 9.10
C PRO A 16 -1.48 3.93 8.06
N GLY A 17 -2.23 4.19 6.98
CA GLY A 17 -1.80 5.06 5.88
C GLY A 17 -1.60 6.53 6.28
N SER A 18 -2.21 6.96 7.39
CA SER A 18 -2.11 8.34 7.90
C SER A 18 -0.91 8.60 8.81
N SER A 19 -0.04 7.61 9.03
CA SER A 19 1.10 7.73 9.95
C SER A 19 2.42 7.60 9.20
N GLN A 20 2.99 8.75 8.79
CA GLN A 20 4.27 8.81 8.08
C GLN A 20 5.38 8.03 8.80
N ARG A 21 5.49 8.19 10.13
CA ARG A 21 6.46 7.47 10.96
C ARG A 21 6.32 5.96 10.87
N MET A 22 5.08 5.43 10.88
CA MET A 22 4.84 3.99 10.81
C MET A 22 5.08 3.45 9.40
N LEU A 23 4.72 4.22 8.38
CA LEU A 23 5.01 3.93 6.98
C LEU A 23 6.52 3.81 6.72
N GLU A 24 7.31 4.78 7.17
CA GLU A 24 8.77 4.75 7.06
C GLU A 24 9.38 3.58 7.81
N LYS A 25 8.95 3.36 9.06
CA LYS A 25 9.42 2.23 9.87
C LYS A 25 9.08 0.88 9.23
N SER A 26 7.92 0.76 8.57
CA SER A 26 7.51 -0.49 7.94
C SER A 26 8.52 -0.98 6.91
N ARG A 27 9.23 -0.07 6.23
CA ARG A 27 10.20 -0.38 5.18
C ARG A 27 11.47 -1.05 5.70
N SER A 28 11.80 -0.90 6.98
CA SER A 28 12.97 -1.52 7.60
C SER A 28 12.66 -2.87 8.26
N LEU A 29 11.41 -3.33 8.23
CA LEU A 29 10.99 -4.59 8.85
C LEU A 29 11.20 -5.78 7.90
N VAL A 30 11.34 -6.95 8.50
CA VAL A 30 11.27 -8.23 7.78
C VAL A 30 9.84 -8.75 7.93
N ALA A 31 9.11 -8.82 6.83
CA ALA A 31 7.72 -9.26 6.84
C ALA A 31 7.39 -9.99 5.53
N ASP A 32 6.56 -11.01 5.63
CA ASP A 32 6.03 -11.69 4.44
C ASP A 32 5.15 -10.73 3.64
N CYS A 33 4.17 -10.11 4.29
CA CYS A 33 3.26 -9.15 3.67
C CYS A 33 3.01 -7.93 4.57
N ILE A 34 3.03 -6.75 3.98
CA ILE A 34 2.62 -5.50 4.63
C ILE A 34 1.38 -4.95 3.91
N ALA A 35 0.31 -4.73 4.66
CA ALA A 35 -0.91 -4.08 4.19
C ALA A 35 -0.98 -2.63 4.70
N TYR A 36 -0.85 -1.67 3.79
CA TYR A 36 -1.10 -0.27 4.11
C TYR A 36 -2.60 0.00 4.13
N ASP A 37 -3.10 0.56 5.23
CA ASP A 37 -4.52 0.70 5.45
C ASP A 37 -5.04 2.11 5.15
N LEU A 38 -6.05 2.19 4.28
CA LEU A 38 -6.80 3.40 3.99
C LEU A 38 -8.19 3.38 4.62
N GLU A 39 -8.61 2.29 5.27
CA GLU A 39 -9.96 2.09 5.82
C GLU A 39 -10.01 2.47 7.31
N ASP A 40 -10.26 1.53 8.23
CA ASP A 40 -10.65 1.84 9.60
C ASP A 40 -9.57 2.55 10.44
N SER A 41 -8.29 2.37 10.12
CA SER A 41 -7.20 3.03 10.87
C SER A 41 -6.98 4.49 10.47
N VAL A 42 -7.73 5.01 9.48
CA VAL A 42 -7.59 6.37 8.96
C VAL A 42 -8.86 7.17 9.20
N THR A 43 -8.74 8.31 9.86
CA THR A 43 -9.86 9.24 10.07
C THR A 43 -10.34 9.85 8.74
N PRO A 44 -11.64 10.21 8.60
CA PRO A 44 -12.18 10.71 7.33
C PRO A 44 -11.40 11.90 6.74
N HIS A 45 -10.99 12.85 7.58
CA HIS A 45 -10.25 14.05 7.16
C HIS A 45 -8.82 13.74 6.70
N LYS A 46 -8.24 12.60 7.07
CA LYS A 46 -6.89 12.18 6.68
C LYS A 46 -6.85 11.26 5.47
N LYS A 47 -7.99 10.84 4.92
CA LYS A 47 -8.05 9.88 3.79
C LYS A 47 -7.27 10.38 2.57
N ALA A 48 -7.40 11.67 2.25
CA ALA A 48 -6.71 12.27 1.11
C ALA A 48 -5.19 12.30 1.32
N GLU A 49 -4.74 12.73 2.50
CA GLU A 49 -3.32 12.74 2.86
C GLU A 49 -2.74 11.32 2.87
N ALA A 50 -3.45 10.36 3.49
CA ALA A 50 -3.03 8.96 3.58
C ALA A 50 -2.82 8.31 2.21
N ARG A 51 -3.68 8.60 1.22
CA ARG A 51 -3.49 8.15 -0.17
C ARG A 51 -2.16 8.64 -0.75
N THR A 52 -1.85 9.92 -0.57
CA THR A 52 -0.59 10.52 -1.03
C THR A 52 0.63 9.92 -0.32
N LEU A 53 0.54 9.70 1.00
CA LEU A 53 1.64 9.08 1.75
C LEU A 53 1.91 7.65 1.29
N ILE A 54 0.86 6.83 1.14
CA ILE A 54 0.99 5.47 0.62
C ILE A 54 1.58 5.46 -0.79
N ARG A 55 1.13 6.35 -1.68
CA ARG A 55 1.70 6.52 -3.02
C ARG A 55 3.21 6.75 -2.97
N ASN A 56 3.66 7.69 -2.13
CA ASN A 56 5.07 8.01 -1.96
C ASN A 56 5.89 6.79 -1.48
N ILE A 57 5.32 5.93 -0.64
CA ILE A 57 5.98 4.70 -0.17
C ILE A 57 6.03 3.63 -1.28
N ILE A 58 4.98 3.52 -2.09
CA ILE A 58 4.89 2.55 -3.18
C ILE A 58 5.85 2.91 -4.32
N ASP A 59 5.99 4.21 -4.63
CA ASP A 59 6.95 4.74 -5.62
C ASP A 59 8.40 4.43 -5.29
N GLN A 60 8.72 4.26 -4.00
CA GLN A 60 10.04 3.86 -3.59
C GLN A 60 10.31 2.38 -3.90
N PRO A 61 11.58 2.01 -4.15
CA PRO A 61 11.98 0.63 -4.39
C PRO A 61 11.47 -0.33 -3.31
N MET A 62 11.15 -1.56 -3.72
CA MET A 62 10.73 -2.63 -2.80
C MET A 62 11.86 -2.93 -1.80
N PRO A 63 11.61 -2.86 -0.48
CA PRO A 63 12.62 -3.27 0.52
C PRO A 63 12.91 -4.77 0.45
N SER A 64 14.17 -5.17 0.62
CA SER A 64 14.62 -6.57 0.48
C SER A 64 14.00 -7.54 1.51
N GLY A 65 13.62 -7.01 2.69
CA GLY A 65 13.00 -7.77 3.78
C GLY A 65 11.49 -8.02 3.62
N ILE A 66 10.85 -7.43 2.61
CA ILE A 66 9.40 -7.51 2.39
C ILE A 66 9.14 -8.31 1.11
N LYS A 67 8.31 -9.36 1.19
CA LYS A 67 7.98 -10.20 0.02
C LYS A 67 6.77 -9.68 -0.75
N GLU A 68 5.81 -9.07 -0.07
CA GLU A 68 4.59 -8.53 -0.67
C GLU A 68 4.18 -7.21 -0.01
N ARG A 69 3.68 -6.27 -0.83
CA ARG A 69 3.02 -5.04 -0.38
C ARG A 69 1.59 -5.06 -0.88
N ALA A 70 0.65 -4.76 0.01
CA ALA A 70 -0.76 -4.63 -0.28
C ALA A 70 -1.29 -3.29 0.24
N VAL A 71 -2.44 -2.86 -0.28
CA VAL A 71 -3.18 -1.71 0.23
C VAL A 71 -4.61 -2.14 0.49
N ARG A 72 -5.10 -1.92 1.72
CA ARG A 72 -6.53 -2.06 2.03
C ARG A 72 -7.22 -0.76 1.66
N ILE A 73 -7.98 -0.78 0.57
CA ILE A 73 -8.81 0.34 0.12
C ILE A 73 -10.06 0.46 0.98
N ASN A 74 -10.72 1.62 0.93
CA ASN A 74 -12.04 1.79 1.52
C ASN A 74 -13.10 0.96 0.77
N SER A 75 -14.18 0.63 1.49
CA SER A 75 -15.38 0.00 0.91
C SER A 75 -15.86 0.67 -0.38
N VAL A 76 -16.29 -0.14 -1.36
CA VAL A 76 -16.84 0.33 -2.65
C VAL A 76 -18.06 1.24 -2.45
N CYS A 77 -18.86 0.99 -1.40
CA CYS A 77 -20.04 1.79 -1.08
C CYS A 77 -19.72 3.16 -0.44
N SER A 78 -18.47 3.40 -0.04
CA SER A 78 -18.06 4.65 0.64
C SER A 78 -17.90 5.85 -0.30
N GLY A 79 -17.85 5.62 -1.62
CA GLY A 79 -17.47 6.64 -2.61
C GLY A 79 -15.97 6.96 -2.64
N LEU A 80 -15.16 6.37 -1.77
CA LEU A 80 -13.70 6.63 -1.69
C LEU A 80 -12.85 5.61 -2.46
N ALA A 81 -13.38 4.41 -2.72
CA ALA A 81 -12.63 3.32 -3.34
C ALA A 81 -11.99 3.69 -4.69
N LEU A 82 -12.70 4.44 -5.53
CA LEU A 82 -12.16 4.89 -6.83
C LEU A 82 -10.99 5.85 -6.64
N ALA A 83 -11.07 6.76 -5.68
CA ALA A 83 -9.99 7.69 -5.37
C ALA A 83 -8.77 6.96 -4.80
N ASP A 84 -8.98 5.93 -3.98
CA ASP A 84 -7.90 5.06 -3.48
C ASP A 84 -7.18 4.35 -4.63
N LEU A 85 -7.92 3.70 -5.52
CA LEU A 85 -7.36 2.99 -6.68
C LEU A 85 -6.64 3.94 -7.65
N THR A 86 -7.25 5.09 -7.93
CA THR A 86 -6.69 6.09 -8.87
C THR A 86 -5.35 6.62 -8.39
N GLU A 87 -5.17 6.82 -7.08
CA GLU A 87 -3.91 7.31 -6.54
C GLU A 87 -2.87 6.19 -6.41
N VAL A 88 -3.27 5.05 -5.86
CA VAL A 88 -2.36 3.94 -5.51
C VAL A 88 -1.85 3.22 -6.76
N VAL A 89 -2.70 2.96 -7.74
CA VAL A 89 -2.36 2.16 -8.94
C VAL A 89 -1.77 3.04 -10.06
N ARG A 90 -1.71 4.36 -9.86
CA ARG A 90 -1.17 5.30 -10.86
C ARG A 90 0.20 4.84 -11.35
N GLN A 91 0.33 4.59 -12.65
CA GLN A 91 1.59 4.17 -13.22
C GLN A 91 2.47 5.41 -13.42
N THR A 92 3.49 5.56 -12.59
CA THR A 92 4.61 6.45 -12.90
C THR A 92 5.34 5.84 -14.08
N ARG A 93 5.35 6.55 -15.22
CA ARG A 93 6.09 6.14 -16.43
C ARG A 93 7.59 6.18 -16.13
N SER A 94 8.13 5.16 -15.48
CA SER A 94 9.56 4.98 -15.27
C SER A 94 10.02 3.70 -15.96
N SER A 95 10.68 3.92 -17.11
CA SER A 95 11.35 2.96 -17.99
C SER A 95 10.50 1.79 -18.51
N CYS A 96 10.01 1.93 -19.74
CA CYS A 96 10.01 0.78 -20.64
C CYS A 96 11.45 0.25 -20.69
N ARG A 97 11.72 -0.93 -20.14
CA ARG A 97 12.88 -1.69 -20.60
C ARG A 97 12.54 -2.21 -22.00
N PRO A 98 13.42 -2.04 -23.00
CA PRO A 98 13.26 -2.71 -24.29
C PRO A 98 13.26 -4.23 -24.14
#